data_AF-A0A2W1BGE2-F1
#
_entry.id   AF-A0A2W1BGE2-F1
#
_cell.length_a   1.000
_cell.length_b   1.000
_cell.length_c   1.000
_cell.angle_alpha   90.00
_cell.angle_beta   90.00
_cell.angle_gamma   90.00
#
_symmetry.space_group_name_H-M   'P 1'
#
loop_
_entity.id
_entity.type
_entity.pdbx_description
1 polymer ?
#
loop_
_entity_poly.entity_id
_entity_poly.type
_entity_poly.pdbx_seq_one_letter_code
_entity_poly.pdbx_strand_id
1 'polypeptide(L)'
;MDCLTPGVRFLLSINFPTEKGLDHVAENILSYLDASSLCAAELVCREWLRVISEGMLWKKLIERKVRTDSLWRGLAERRGWIQYLFKPKPGSQHPSHSFYRQLYPKIIKDIQSIEDNWRMGKHNLQRINCRSENSKGVYCLQYDDNKIVS
;
A
#
# COMPACT_ATOMS: atom_id res chain seq x y z
N MET A 1 27.63 -5.65 9.93
CA MET A 1 28.07 -4.76 8.84
C MET A 1 26.95 -3.78 8.58
N ASP A 2 27.16 -2.58 9.10
CA ASP A 2 26.16 -1.54 9.35
C ASP A 2 25.65 -0.89 8.07
N CYS A 3 24.44 -1.25 7.66
CA CYS A 3 23.71 -0.61 6.56
C CYS A 3 22.56 0.27 7.08
N LEU A 4 22.81 1.06 8.14
CA LEU A 4 21.88 2.10 8.54
C LEU A 4 22.10 3.29 7.59
N THR A 5 21.14 3.54 6.70
CA THR A 5 21.17 4.69 5.79
C THR A 5 21.33 5.99 6.59
N PRO A 6 21.92 7.06 6.01
CA PRO A 6 22.21 8.30 6.74
C PRO A 6 20.99 8.92 7.46
N GLY A 7 19.77 8.69 6.95
CA GLY A 7 18.53 9.13 7.59
C GLY A 7 18.22 8.44 8.92
N VAL A 8 18.66 7.17 9.10
CA VAL A 8 18.41 6.42 10.33
C VAL A 8 19.30 6.88 11.48
N ARG A 9 20.49 7.42 11.17
CA ARG A 9 21.35 8.08 12.18
C ARG A 9 20.71 9.35 12.75
N PHE A 10 19.96 10.10 11.95
CA PHE A 10 19.20 11.27 12.42
C PHE A 10 18.08 10.87 13.39
N LEU A 11 17.38 9.78 13.08
CA LEU A 11 16.29 9.25 13.91
C LEU A 11 16.80 8.72 15.26
N LEU A 12 17.98 8.09 15.31
CA LEU A 12 18.62 7.67 16.57
C LEU A 12 18.97 8.85 17.50
N SER A 13 19.14 10.06 16.97
CA SER A 13 19.38 11.26 17.78
C SER A 13 18.09 11.88 18.33
N ILE A 14 16.92 11.47 17.84
CA ILE A 14 15.62 11.96 18.31
C ILE A 14 15.17 11.05 19.46
N ASN A 15 15.58 11.39 20.68
CA ASN A 15 14.87 10.89 21.86
C ASN A 15 13.54 11.64 21.93
N PHE A 16 12.43 10.99 21.58
CA PHE A 16 11.11 11.53 21.87
C PHE A 16 10.96 11.62 23.40
N PRO A 17 10.82 12.82 23.97
CA PRO A 17 10.55 12.96 25.39
C PRO A 17 9.24 12.23 25.71
N THR A 18 9.21 11.50 26.81
CA THR A 18 8.00 10.85 27.37
C THR A 18 6.99 11.87 27.93
N GLU A 19 7.14 13.15 27.59
CA GLU A 19 6.21 14.20 27.97
C GLU A 19 4.90 13.99 27.21
N LYS A 20 3.90 13.51 27.96
CA LYS A 20 2.53 13.24 27.55
C LYS A 20 1.97 14.46 26.79
N GLY A 21 1.99 14.43 25.46
CA GLY A 21 1.51 15.51 24.61
C GLY A 21 2.19 15.65 23.25
N LEU A 22 3.41 15.11 23.08
CA LEU A 22 4.15 15.18 21.82
C LEU A 22 3.90 13.98 20.87
N ASP A 23 3.08 13.02 21.27
CA ASP A 23 2.78 11.81 20.49
C ASP A 23 2.29 12.14 19.07
N HIS A 24 1.45 13.17 18.91
CA HIS A 24 1.00 13.62 17.60
C HIS A 24 2.11 14.20 16.72
N VAL A 25 3.11 14.85 17.32
CA VAL A 25 4.28 15.38 16.60
C VAL A 25 5.16 14.23 16.16
N ALA A 26 5.42 13.27 17.06
CA ALA A 26 6.18 12.06 16.76
C ALA A 26 5.52 11.26 15.63
N GLU A 27 4.21 11.05 15.73
CA GLU A 27 3.40 10.38 14.71
C GLU A 27 3.49 11.10 13.35
N ASN A 28 3.40 12.43 13.35
CA ASN A 28 3.52 13.22 12.12
C ASN A 28 4.91 13.07 11.47
N ILE A 29 5.98 13.14 12.26
CA ILE A 29 7.36 12.95 11.77
C ILE A 29 7.52 11.55 11.17
N LEU A 30 7.17 10.52 11.94
CA LEU A 30 7.30 9.13 11.52
C LEU A 30 6.41 8.77 10.34
N SER A 31 5.30 9.49 10.16
CA SER A 31 4.44 9.29 9.00
C SER A 31 5.21 9.52 7.69
N TYR A 32 6.21 10.39 7.62
CA TYR A 32 6.95 10.67 6.38
C TYR A 32 7.92 9.57 5.96
N LEU A 33 8.18 8.59 6.82
CA LEU A 33 9.12 7.51 6.53
C LEU A 33 8.64 6.58 5.42
N ASP A 34 9.59 6.05 4.65
CA ASP A 34 9.36 4.93 3.75
C ASP A 34 9.33 3.61 4.53
N ALA A 35 8.90 2.52 3.89
CA ALA A 35 8.69 1.25 4.58
C ALA A 35 9.96 0.68 5.21
N SER A 36 11.12 0.87 4.58
CA SER A 36 12.41 0.42 5.12
C SER A 36 12.80 1.22 6.36
N SER A 37 12.67 2.55 6.32
CA SER A 37 12.95 3.39 7.49
C SER A 37 11.93 3.20 8.60
N LEU A 38 10.66 2.93 8.27
CA LEU A 38 9.62 2.63 9.25
C LEU A 38 9.89 1.28 9.96
N CYS A 39 10.35 0.26 9.23
CA CYS A 39 10.83 -0.99 9.85
C CYS A 39 12.03 -0.76 10.79
N ALA A 40 12.98 0.10 10.39
CA ALA A 40 14.11 0.44 11.25
C ALA A 40 13.65 1.21 12.50
N ALA A 41 12.70 2.14 12.35
CA ALA A 41 12.11 2.94 13.42
C ALA A 41 11.46 2.06 14.51
N GLU A 42 10.79 0.97 14.14
CA GLU A 42 10.22 0.02 15.11
C GLU A 42 11.26 -0.70 15.97
N LEU A 43 12.50 -0.82 15.49
CA LEU A 43 13.59 -1.53 16.16
C LEU A 43 14.43 -0.61 17.06
N VAL A 44 14.17 0.70 17.06
CA VAL A 44 14.93 1.68 17.86
C VAL A 44 14.68 1.46 19.36
N CYS A 45 13.42 1.51 19.80
CA CYS A 45 13.03 1.23 21.19
C CYS A 45 11.52 0.92 21.30
N ARG A 46 11.08 0.49 22.49
CA ARG A 46 9.66 0.15 22.76
C ARG A 46 8.72 1.33 22.57
N GLU A 47 9.18 2.54 22.85
CA GLU A 47 8.36 3.75 22.73
C GLU A 47 8.11 4.10 21.26
N TRP A 48 9.11 3.98 20.40
CA TRP A 48 8.94 4.14 18.96
C TRP A 48 7.96 3.10 18.40
N LEU A 49 8.11 1.84 18.82
CA LEU A 49 7.15 0.79 18.45
C LEU A 49 5.72 1.11 18.92
N ARG A 50 5.55 1.68 20.13
CA ARG A 50 4.26 2.14 20.65
C ARG A 50 3.65 3.22 19.75
N VAL A 51 4.41 4.29 19.45
CA VAL A 51 3.96 5.40 18.58
C VAL A 51 3.59 4.89 17.18
N ILE A 52 4.39 4.00 16.59
CA ILE A 52 4.13 3.41 15.27
C ILE A 52 2.85 2.58 15.27
N SER A 53 2.64 1.79 16.33
CA SER A 53 1.50 0.89 16.48
C SER A 53 0.20 1.65 16.76
N GLU A 54 0.21 2.54 17.75
CA GLU A 54 -0.95 3.34 18.16
C GLU A 54 -1.33 4.39 17.11
N GLY A 55 -0.34 5.01 16.46
CA GLY A 55 -0.53 5.94 15.34
C GLY A 55 -0.92 5.29 14.01
N MET A 56 -1.03 3.95 13.98
CA MET A 56 -1.42 3.17 12.79
C MET A 56 -0.58 3.53 11.55
N LEU A 57 0.75 3.73 11.72
CA LEU A 57 1.57 4.31 10.66
C LEU A 57 1.68 3.42 9.41
N TRP A 58 1.65 2.10 9.58
CA TRP A 58 1.57 1.17 8.44
C TRP A 58 0.28 1.34 7.62
N LYS A 59 -0.86 1.58 8.28
CA LYS A 59 -2.12 1.91 7.59
C LYS A 59 -1.96 3.22 6.82
N LYS A 60 -1.45 4.27 7.46
CA LYS A 60 -1.23 5.58 6.83
C LYS A 60 -0.28 5.51 5.64
N LEU A 61 0.77 4.70 5.73
CA LEU A 61 1.74 4.48 4.65
C LEU A 61 1.06 3.81 3.45
N ILE A 62 0.26 2.77 3.67
CA ILE A 62 -0.52 2.11 2.60
C ILE A 62 -1.53 3.09 1.98
N GLU A 63 -2.27 3.85 2.79
CA GLU A 63 -3.23 4.85 2.32
C GLU A 63 -2.57 5.94 1.47
N ARG A 64 -1.38 6.39 1.87
CA ARG A 64 -0.60 7.34 1.07
C ARG A 64 -0.24 6.75 -0.29
N LYS A 65 0.28 5.51 -0.31
CA LYS A 65 0.62 4.82 -1.56
C LYS A 65 -0.60 4.66 -2.46
N VAL A 66 -1.74 4.25 -1.92
CA VAL A 66 -3.01 4.16 -2.67
C VAL A 66 -3.46 5.50 -3.25
N ARG A 67 -3.22 6.61 -2.54
CA ARG A 67 -3.59 7.95 -3.02
C ARG A 67 -2.68 8.44 -4.15
N THR A 68 -1.39 8.10 -4.09
CA THR A 68 -0.39 8.63 -5.03
C THR A 68 -0.13 7.74 -6.24
N ASP A 69 -0.38 6.44 -6.11
CA ASP A 69 0.02 5.42 -7.09
C ASP A 69 -1.22 4.66 -7.60
N SER A 70 -1.45 4.73 -8.91
CA SER A 70 -2.60 4.10 -9.57
C SER A 70 -2.52 2.57 -9.54
N LEU A 71 -1.32 1.98 -9.54
CA LEU A 71 -1.14 0.53 -9.40
C LEU A 71 -1.62 0.08 -8.03
N TRP A 72 -1.23 0.81 -6.98
CA TRP A 72 -1.68 0.52 -5.62
C TRP A 72 -3.18 0.63 -5.48
N ARG A 73 -3.78 1.68 -6.06
CA ARG A 73 -5.24 1.85 -6.06
C ARG A 73 -5.96 0.71 -6.77
N GLY A 74 -5.57 0.41 -8.02
CA GLY A 74 -6.20 -0.66 -8.79
C GLY A 74 -6.02 -2.04 -8.13
N LEU A 75 -4.87 -2.29 -7.50
CA LEU A 75 -4.62 -3.52 -6.76
C LEU A 75 -5.48 -3.59 -5.48
N ALA A 76 -5.66 -2.48 -4.78
CA ALA A 76 -6.50 -2.39 -3.59
C ALA A 76 -7.95 -2.77 -3.88
N GLU A 77 -8.48 -2.23 -4.97
CA GLU A 77 -9.85 -2.46 -5.43
C GLU A 77 -10.00 -3.92 -5.89
N ARG A 78 -9.09 -4.44 -6.73
CA ARG A 78 -9.16 -5.80 -7.29
C ARG A 78 -8.92 -6.92 -6.27
N ARG A 79 -8.08 -6.68 -5.26
CA ARG A 79 -7.80 -7.64 -4.18
C ARG A 79 -8.71 -7.45 -2.96
N GLY A 80 -9.54 -6.41 -2.94
CA GLY A 80 -10.56 -6.17 -1.91
C GLY A 80 -10.03 -5.70 -0.56
N TRP A 81 -8.74 -5.35 -0.42
CA TRP A 81 -8.23 -4.78 0.83
C TRP A 81 -8.47 -3.27 0.97
N ILE A 82 -8.97 -2.61 -0.09
CA ILE A 82 -9.42 -1.21 -0.03
C ILE A 82 -10.48 -0.96 1.06
N GLN A 83 -11.28 -1.98 1.41
CA GLN A 83 -12.32 -1.89 2.44
C GLN A 83 -11.78 -1.70 3.86
N TYR A 84 -10.51 -2.03 4.10
CA TYR A 84 -9.84 -1.85 5.38
C TYR A 84 -9.11 -0.50 5.47
N LEU A 85 -9.17 0.31 4.42
CA LEU A 85 -8.55 1.62 4.34
C LEU A 85 -9.58 2.73 4.51
N PHE A 86 -9.11 3.91 4.90
CA PHE A 86 -9.90 5.11 5.14
C PHE A 86 -10.92 4.92 6.28
N LYS A 87 -12.22 5.08 5.97
CA LYS A 87 -13.31 5.03 6.94
C LYS A 87 -13.93 3.63 7.01
N PRO A 88 -14.05 3.03 8.21
CA PRO A 88 -14.76 1.77 8.37
C PRO A 88 -16.21 1.89 7.94
N LYS A 89 -16.80 0.78 7.53
CA LYS A 89 -18.26 0.68 7.43
C LYS A 89 -18.87 0.85 8.83
N PRO A 90 -20.06 1.47 8.97
CA PRO A 90 -20.76 1.57 10.25
C PRO A 90 -20.89 0.18 10.90
N GLY A 91 -20.42 0.04 12.15
CA GLY A 91 -20.45 -1.23 12.88
C GLY A 91 -19.23 -2.14 12.68
N SER A 92 -18.30 -1.78 11.79
CA SER A 92 -17.03 -2.51 11.63
C SER A 92 -15.86 -1.72 12.23
N GLN A 93 -14.97 -2.41 12.95
CA GLN A 93 -13.68 -1.84 13.37
C GLN A 93 -12.60 -2.22 12.37
N HIS A 94 -11.65 -1.32 12.15
CA HIS A 94 -10.49 -1.65 11.34
C HIS A 94 -9.62 -2.70 12.06
N PRO A 95 -8.91 -3.55 11.31
CA PRO A 95 -7.90 -4.43 11.86
C PRO A 95 -6.84 -3.67 12.67
N SER A 96 -6.13 -4.37 13.55
CA SER A 96 -5.03 -3.81 14.33
C SER A 96 -3.82 -3.45 13.46
N HIS A 97 -2.88 -2.69 14.03
CA HIS A 97 -1.61 -2.33 13.38
C HIS A 97 -0.88 -3.54 12.76
N SER A 98 -0.84 -4.68 13.45
CA SER A 98 -0.12 -5.87 13.01
C SER A 98 -0.64 -6.43 11.68
N PHE A 99 -1.93 -6.26 11.40
CA PHE A 99 -2.51 -6.63 10.10
C PHE A 99 -1.88 -5.83 8.95
N TYR A 100 -1.80 -4.50 9.08
CA TYR A 100 -1.24 -3.65 8.03
C TYR A 100 0.27 -3.88 7.85
N ARG A 101 0.97 -4.10 8.96
CA ARG A 101 2.39 -4.49 8.96
C ARG A 101 2.64 -5.76 8.14
N GLN A 102 1.79 -6.77 8.31
CA GLN A 102 1.87 -8.03 7.56
C GLN A 102 1.33 -7.92 6.13
N LEU A 103 0.39 -7.00 5.89
CA LEU A 103 -0.19 -6.77 4.57
C LEU A 103 0.81 -6.13 3.62
N TYR A 104 1.61 -5.16 4.10
CA TYR A 104 2.57 -4.43 3.28
C TYR A 104 3.52 -5.34 2.46
N PRO A 105 4.27 -6.30 3.05
CA PRO A 105 5.15 -7.18 2.26
C PRO A 105 4.37 -8.08 1.29
N LYS A 106 3.12 -8.46 1.61
CA LYS A 106 2.26 -9.21 0.68
C LYS A 106 1.91 -8.37 -0.55
N ILE A 107 1.61 -7.09 -0.37
CA ILE A 107 1.35 -6.16 -1.49
C ILE A 107 2.60 -6.04 -2.37
N ILE A 108 3.77 -5.84 -1.78
CA ILE A 108 5.03 -5.73 -2.55
C ILE A 108 5.29 -7.00 -3.35
N LYS A 109 5.11 -8.18 -2.74
CA LYS A 109 5.27 -9.46 -3.45
C LYS A 109 4.26 -9.61 -4.59
N ASP A 110 3.03 -9.16 -4.40
CA ASP A 110 1.99 -9.21 -5.44
C ASP A 110 2.33 -8.30 -6.62
N ILE A 111 2.83 -7.09 -6.35
CA ILE A 111 3.33 -6.17 -7.39
C ILE A 111 4.47 -6.81 -8.18
N GLN A 112 5.46 -7.37 -7.50
CA GLN A 112 6.58 -8.07 -8.14
C GLN A 112 6.10 -9.24 -9.01
N SER A 113 5.15 -10.04 -8.50
CA SER A 113 4.58 -11.14 -9.26
C SER A 113 3.83 -10.67 -10.51
N ILE A 114 3.14 -9.52 -10.45
CA ILE A 114 2.49 -8.92 -11.61
C ILE A 114 3.54 -8.50 -12.64
N GLU A 115 4.59 -7.79 -12.22
CA GLU A 115 5.70 -7.40 -13.10
C GLU A 115 6.38 -8.60 -13.77
N ASP A 116 6.62 -9.67 -13.02
CA ASP A 116 7.23 -10.90 -13.55
C ASP A 116 6.31 -11.58 -14.57
N ASN A 117 4.99 -11.59 -14.32
CA ASN A 117 4.02 -12.10 -15.29
C ASN A 117 4.05 -11.29 -16.59
N TRP A 118 4.16 -9.96 -16.52
CA TRP A 118 4.34 -9.11 -17.70
C TRP A 118 5.64 -9.41 -18.43
N ARG A 119 6.76 -9.54 -17.72
CA ARG A 119 8.08 -9.84 -18.32
C ARG A 119 8.13 -11.21 -19.00
N MET A 120 7.46 -12.20 -18.43
CA MET A 120 7.42 -13.57 -18.98
C MET A 120 6.24 -13.81 -19.94
N GLY A 121 5.39 -12.82 -20.18
CA GLY A 121 4.19 -12.98 -21.01
C GLY A 121 3.14 -13.93 -20.42
N LYS A 122 3.14 -14.18 -19.11
CA LYS A 122 2.14 -15.02 -18.43
C LYS A 122 0.84 -14.23 -18.26
N HIS A 123 -0.20 -14.61 -19.01
CA HIS A 123 -1.50 -13.93 -18.98
C HIS A 123 -2.66 -14.92 -19.14
N ASN A 124 -3.85 -14.50 -18.73
CA ASN A 124 -5.09 -15.20 -19.03
C ASN A 124 -5.74 -14.57 -20.28
N LEU A 125 -5.96 -15.37 -21.31
CA LEU A 125 -6.54 -14.91 -22.58
C LEU A 125 -8.02 -15.27 -22.67
N GLN A 126 -8.88 -14.25 -22.65
CA GLN A 126 -10.31 -14.38 -22.92
C GLN A 126 -10.63 -13.87 -24.32
N ARG A 127 -11.53 -14.54 -25.04
CA ARG A 127 -11.93 -14.19 -26.41
C ARG A 127 -13.42 -13.88 -26.45
N ILE A 128 -13.79 -12.75 -27.05
CA ILE A 128 -15.17 -12.33 -27.29
C ILE A 128 -15.41 -12.35 -28.80
N ASN A 129 -16.48 -13.01 -29.24
CA ASN A 129 -16.88 -13.02 -30.65
C ASN A 129 -17.95 -11.94 -30.88
N CYS A 130 -17.63 -10.90 -31.66
CA CYS A 130 -18.51 -9.76 -31.95
C CYS A 130 -19.68 -10.08 -32.91
N ARG A 131 -19.70 -11.27 -33.53
CA ARG A 131 -20.78 -11.75 -34.42
C ARG A 131 -21.13 -10.79 -35.59
N SER A 132 -20.16 -10.05 -36.12
CA SER A 132 -20.37 -9.14 -37.27
C SER A 132 -20.68 -9.92 -38.55
N GLU A 133 -21.75 -9.54 -39.26
CA GLU A 133 -22.28 -10.28 -40.41
C GLU A 133 -21.52 -9.99 -41.72
N ASN A 134 -21.36 -8.71 -42.08
CA ASN A 134 -20.83 -8.32 -43.40
C ASN A 134 -19.37 -7.85 -43.34
N SER A 135 -19.12 -6.72 -42.66
CA SER A 135 -17.78 -6.15 -42.50
C SER A 135 -17.20 -6.56 -41.14
N LYS A 136 -16.29 -7.54 -41.16
CA LYS A 136 -15.60 -8.00 -39.95
C LYS A 136 -14.42 -7.10 -39.61
N GLY A 137 -14.33 -6.67 -38.37
CA GLY A 137 -13.19 -5.91 -37.84
C GLY A 137 -13.62 -5.01 -36.69
N VAL A 138 -12.75 -4.88 -35.68
CA VAL A 138 -12.88 -3.90 -34.60
C VAL A 138 -11.75 -2.89 -34.80
N TYR A 139 -12.11 -1.66 -35.17
CA TYR A 139 -11.13 -0.61 -35.53
C TYR A 139 -10.65 0.19 -34.31
N CYS A 140 -11.50 0.31 -33.30
CA CYS A 140 -11.21 1.00 -32.06
C CYS A 140 -11.87 0.27 -30.89
N LEU A 141 -11.30 0.39 -29.69
CA LEU A 141 -11.93 -0.10 -28.47
C LEU A 141 -11.56 0.79 -27.29
N GLN A 142 -12.48 0.90 -26.33
CA GLN A 142 -12.27 1.53 -25.02
C GLN A 142 -12.87 0.62 -23.95
N TYR A 143 -12.25 0.58 -22.76
CA TYR A 143 -12.76 -0.20 -21.64
C TYR A 143 -12.70 0.58 -20.33
N ASP A 144 -13.56 0.19 -19.40
CA ASP A 144 -13.50 0.53 -17.98
C ASP A 144 -13.69 -0.74 -17.14
N ASP A 145 -13.86 -0.62 -15.82
CA ASP A 145 -14.03 -1.79 -14.95
C ASP A 145 -15.38 -2.52 -15.16
N ASN A 146 -16.35 -1.91 -15.86
CA ASN A 146 -17.70 -2.44 -16.06
C ASN A 146 -17.98 -2.90 -17.50
N LYS A 147 -17.36 -2.27 -18.51
CA LYS A 147 -17.71 -2.51 -19.91
C LYS A 147 -16.53 -2.34 -20.87
N ILE A 148 -16.68 -2.97 -22.03
CA ILE A 148 -15.84 -2.80 -23.22
C ILE A 148 -16.75 -2.23 -24.33
N VAL A 149 -16.32 -1.16 -24.97
CA VAL A 149 -16.99 -0.49 -26.10
C VAL A 149 -16.08 -0.62 -27.31
N SER A 150 -16.64 -1.06 -28.45
CA SER A 150 -15.90 -1.37 -29.68
C SER A 150 -16.69 -1.01 -30.92
#